data_AF-A0A0B1SWR2-F1
#
_entry.id   AF-A0A0B1SWR2-F1
#
_cell.length_a   1.000
_cell.length_b   1.000
_cell.length_c   1.000
_cell.angle_alpha   90.00
_cell.angle_beta   90.00
_cell.angle_gamma   90.00
#
_symmetry.space_group_name_H-M   'P 1'
#
loop_
_entity.id
_entity.type
_entity.pdbx_description
1 polymer ?
#
loop_
_entity_poly.entity_id
_entity_poly.type
_entity_poly.pdbx_seq_one_letter_code
_entity_poly.pdbx_strand_id
1 'polypeptide(L)'
;MAGAPNPGPAPRPEAPPPPQAGFEPDRYLNGKRIDQNVVPFGLGKRACIGEALARAELYLIIGNFLLRYSISADHDHMPTISSQGRVGIVRKADPYHIVFSR
;
A
#
# COMPACT_ATOMS: atom_id res chain seq x y z
N MET A 1 27.84 23.01 -47.21
CA MET A 1 27.96 22.23 -45.97
C MET A 1 26.56 21.84 -45.53
N ALA A 2 26.17 20.57 -45.72
CA ALA A 2 24.86 20.10 -45.30
C ALA A 2 24.84 20.00 -43.77
N GLY A 3 23.96 20.78 -43.13
CA GLY A 3 23.79 20.78 -41.68
C GLY A 3 23.37 19.39 -41.19
N ALA A 4 23.99 18.93 -40.12
CA ALA A 4 23.62 17.66 -39.50
C ALA A 4 22.13 17.69 -39.09
N PRO A 5 21.39 16.58 -39.28
CA PRO A 5 20.00 16.51 -38.85
C PRO A 5 19.93 16.64 -37.33
N ASN A 6 19.01 17.50 -36.88
CA ASN A 6 18.80 17.77 -35.46
C ASN A 6 18.34 16.48 -34.77
N PRO A 7 19.02 16.01 -33.69
CA PRO A 7 18.56 14.84 -32.96
C PRO A 7 17.15 15.12 -32.41
N GLY A 8 16.21 14.24 -32.75
CA GLY A 8 14.84 14.32 -32.25
C GLY A 8 14.78 14.34 -30.72
N PRO A 9 13.66 14.80 -30.14
CA PRO A 9 13.50 14.85 -28.70
C PRO A 9 13.69 13.47 -28.07
N ALA A 10 14.36 13.44 -26.92
CA ALA A 10 14.54 12.22 -26.14
C ALA A 10 13.16 11.58 -25.84
N PRO A 11 13.06 10.24 -25.86
CA PRO A 11 11.82 9.55 -25.52
C PRO A 11 11.39 9.94 -24.10
N ARG A 12 10.10 10.25 -23.94
CA ARG A 12 9.53 10.51 -22.62
C ARG A 12 9.68 9.25 -21.76
N PRO A 13 9.99 9.40 -20.45
CA PRO A 13 9.93 8.27 -19.54
C PRO A 13 8.54 7.64 -19.60
N GLU A 14 8.51 6.31 -19.69
CA GLU A 14 7.29 5.52 -19.75
C GLU A 14 6.42 5.82 -18.52
N ALA A 15 5.12 6.07 -18.75
CA ALA A 15 4.21 6.35 -17.66
C ALA A 15 4.14 5.12 -16.72
N PRO A 16 4.10 5.32 -15.40
CA PRO A 16 3.94 4.20 -14.47
C PRO A 16 2.66 3.43 -14.80
N PRO A 17 2.66 2.09 -14.65
CA PRO A 17 1.50 1.28 -14.94
C PRO A 17 0.29 1.76 -14.12
N PRO A 18 -0.93 1.66 -14.67
CA PRO A 18 -2.13 2.11 -13.99
C PRO A 18 -2.27 1.41 -12.63
N PRO A 19 -2.78 2.13 -11.59
CA PRO A 19 -2.97 1.53 -10.28
C PRO A 19 -3.91 0.33 -10.39
N GLN A 20 -3.45 -0.79 -9.84
CA GLN A 20 -4.16 -2.07 -9.87
C GLN A 20 -5.44 -1.92 -9.03
N ALA A 21 -6.60 -2.20 -9.62
CA ALA A 21 -7.91 -1.88 -9.04
C ALA A 21 -8.31 -2.77 -7.84
N GLY A 22 -7.45 -3.71 -7.41
CA GLY A 22 -7.77 -4.72 -6.40
C GLY A 22 -6.68 -4.95 -5.36
N PHE A 23 -7.07 -5.53 -4.23
CA PHE A 23 -6.15 -6.01 -3.20
C PHE A 23 -5.57 -7.37 -3.59
N GLU A 24 -4.38 -7.37 -4.19
CA GLU A 24 -3.71 -8.58 -4.73
C GLU A 24 -2.38 -8.88 -4.01
N PRO A 25 -2.35 -9.58 -2.85
CA PRO A 25 -1.12 -9.81 -2.07
C PRO A 25 -0.01 -10.52 -2.84
N ASP A 26 -0.38 -11.45 -3.73
CA ASP A 26 0.55 -12.31 -4.48
C ASP A 26 1.52 -11.51 -5.38
N ARG A 27 1.19 -10.25 -5.70
CA ARG A 27 2.07 -9.35 -6.45
C ARG A 27 3.44 -9.18 -5.80
N TYR A 28 3.55 -9.33 -4.48
CA TYR A 28 4.82 -9.24 -3.75
C TYR A 28 5.62 -10.55 -3.71
N LEU A 29 5.04 -11.67 -4.14
CA LEU A 29 5.69 -13.00 -4.12
C LEU A 29 6.36 -13.36 -5.45
N ASN A 30 6.02 -12.65 -6.54
CA ASN A 30 6.42 -12.99 -7.91
C ASN A 30 7.85 -12.57 -8.31
N GLY A 31 8.74 -12.25 -7.35
CA GLY A 31 10.15 -11.90 -7.61
C GLY A 31 10.39 -10.55 -8.31
N LYS A 32 9.35 -9.85 -8.76
CA LYS A 32 9.41 -8.55 -9.49
C LYS A 32 9.82 -7.34 -8.63
N ARG A 33 10.24 -7.56 -7.38
CA ARG A 33 10.64 -6.53 -6.39
C ARG A 33 9.74 -5.29 -6.34
N ILE A 34 8.42 -5.50 -6.43
CA ILE A 34 7.43 -4.41 -6.43
C ILE A 34 7.44 -3.62 -5.11
N ASP A 35 7.98 -4.23 -4.03
CA ASP A 35 8.23 -3.59 -2.74
C ASP A 35 9.06 -2.30 -2.87
N GLN A 36 9.97 -2.21 -3.84
CA GLN A 36 10.78 -1.01 -4.08
C GLN A 36 9.96 0.19 -4.57
N ASN A 37 8.79 -0.05 -5.15
CA ASN A 37 7.93 0.98 -5.71
C ASN A 37 6.85 1.45 -4.71
N VAL A 38 6.87 0.93 -3.48
CA VAL A 38 5.86 1.19 -2.45
C VAL A 38 6.49 1.97 -1.31
N VAL A 39 6.06 3.22 -1.14
CA VAL A 39 6.72 4.21 -0.25
C VAL A 39 5.78 4.74 0.86
N PRO A 40 5.16 3.86 1.69
CA PRO A 40 4.15 4.26 2.67
C PRO A 40 4.70 5.14 3.79
N PHE A 41 6.03 5.11 3.99
CA PHE A 41 6.75 5.89 5.00
C PHE A 41 7.56 7.05 4.40
N GLY A 42 7.36 7.35 3.11
CA GLY A 42 8.15 8.34 2.38
C GLY A 42 9.55 7.84 2.01
N LEU A 43 10.37 8.72 1.42
CA LEU A 43 11.74 8.45 0.99
C LEU A 43 12.66 9.64 1.31
N GLY A 44 13.96 9.36 1.49
CA GLY A 44 15.01 10.38 1.65
C GLY A 44 15.08 11.00 3.05
N LYS A 45 15.59 12.24 3.15
CA LYS A 45 15.89 12.93 4.43
C LYS A 45 14.68 13.16 5.35
N ARG A 46 13.46 12.98 4.83
CA ARG A 46 12.19 13.18 5.54
C ARG A 46 11.37 11.88 5.62
N ALA A 47 12.00 10.73 5.37
CA ALA A 47 11.36 9.44 5.60
C ALA A 47 10.92 9.31 7.07
N CYS A 48 9.88 8.53 7.31
CA CYS A 48 9.30 8.35 8.63
C CYS A 48 10.35 7.78 9.59
N ILE A 49 10.67 8.55 10.64
CA ILE A 49 11.60 8.11 11.70
C ILE A 49 11.10 6.84 12.42
N GLY A 50 9.78 6.62 12.42
CA GLY A 50 9.13 5.45 13.03
C GLY A 50 8.99 4.24 12.12
N GLU A 51 9.55 4.24 10.90
CA GLU A 51 9.35 3.15 9.93
C GLU A 51 9.73 1.75 10.49
N ALA A 52 10.89 1.64 11.13
CA ALA A 52 11.34 0.36 11.68
C ALA A 52 10.39 -0.17 12.76
N LEU A 53 9.91 0.72 13.65
CA LEU A 53 8.96 0.39 14.69
C LEU A 53 7.60 -0.02 14.09
N ALA A 54 7.06 0.78 13.18
CA ALA A 54 5.77 0.51 12.54
C ALA A 54 5.78 -0.83 11.78
N ARG A 55 6.88 -1.17 11.10
CA ARG A 55 7.03 -2.48 10.43
C ARG A 55 7.04 -3.64 11.43
N ALA A 56 7.75 -3.50 12.54
CA ALA A 56 7.78 -4.51 13.59
C ALA A 56 6.40 -4.71 14.23
N GLU A 57 5.69 -3.61 14.54
CA GLU A 57 4.34 -3.64 15.08
C GLU A 57 3.36 -4.31 14.12
N LEU A 58 3.35 -3.92 12.83
CA LEU A 58 2.50 -4.55 11.82
C LEU A 58 2.73 -6.07 11.76
N TYR A 59 3.99 -6.50 11.74
CA TYR A 59 4.32 -7.92 11.68
C TYR A 59 3.85 -8.67 12.92
N LEU A 60 4.16 -8.16 14.12
CA LEU A 60 3.84 -8.81 15.37
C LEU A 60 2.34 -8.82 15.66
N ILE A 61 1.63 -7.71 15.45
CA ILE A 61 0.21 -7.60 15.72
C ILE A 61 -0.58 -8.51 14.77
N ILE A 62 -0.35 -8.41 13.45
CA ILE A 62 -1.06 -9.21 12.46
C ILE A 62 -0.72 -10.70 12.65
N GLY A 63 0.56 -11.04 12.80
CA GLY A 63 0.98 -12.43 13.03
C GLY A 63 0.34 -13.04 14.26
N ASN A 64 0.32 -12.32 15.39
CA ASN A 64 -0.32 -12.82 16.61
C ASN A 64 -1.84 -12.95 16.49
N PHE A 65 -2.52 -12.05 15.77
CA PHE A 65 -3.95 -12.19 15.53
C PHE A 65 -4.26 -13.43 14.70
N LEU A 66 -3.56 -13.62 13.58
CA LEU A 66 -3.78 -14.76 12.68
C LEU A 66 -3.42 -16.11 13.31
N LEU A 67 -2.45 -16.14 14.24
CA LEU A 67 -2.04 -17.38 14.91
C LEU A 67 -2.97 -17.79 16.06
N ARG A 68 -3.71 -16.86 16.66
CA ARG A 68 -4.46 -17.11 17.91
C ARG A 68 -5.97 -16.97 17.78
N TYR A 69 -6.45 -16.33 16.72
CA TYR A 69 -7.86 -16.08 16.53
C TYR A 69 -8.31 -16.40 15.10
N SER A 70 -9.52 -16.93 14.99
CA SER A 70 -10.31 -16.88 13.77
C SER A 70 -11.06 -15.55 13.74
N ILE A 71 -10.87 -14.80 12.65
CA ILE A 71 -11.37 -13.43 12.46
C ILE A 71 -12.51 -13.47 11.45
N SER A 72 -13.69 -13.00 11.84
CA SER A 72 -14.86 -12.91 10.96
C SER A 72 -15.54 -11.55 11.05
N ALA A 73 -16.25 -11.16 9.99
CA ALA A 73 -17.07 -9.96 10.00
C ALA A 73 -18.30 -10.16 10.89
N ASP A 74 -18.74 -9.08 11.54
CA ASP A 74 -20.07 -9.02 12.14
C ASP A 74 -21.12 -8.89 11.03
N HIS A 75 -22.09 -9.80 11.00
CA HIS A 75 -23.14 -9.81 9.98
C HIS A 75 -24.03 -8.57 10.08
N ASP A 76 -24.25 -8.04 11.28
CA ASP A 76 -25.11 -6.87 11.50
C ASP A 76 -24.36 -5.55 11.23
N HIS A 77 -23.03 -5.60 11.17
CA HIS A 77 -22.15 -4.43 10.99
C HIS A 77 -21.02 -4.72 10.00
N MET A 78 -21.39 -5.13 8.78
CA MET A 78 -20.45 -5.54 7.75
C MET A 78 -19.47 -4.40 7.37
N PRO A 79 -18.15 -4.63 7.39
CA PRO A 79 -17.19 -3.61 6.98
C PRO A 79 -17.29 -3.29 5.49
N THR A 80 -17.11 -2.02 5.14
CA THR A 80 -17.07 -1.53 3.76
C THR A 80 -15.65 -1.18 3.32
N ILE A 81 -15.39 -1.21 2.02
CA ILE A 81 -14.12 -0.76 1.42
C ILE A 81 -14.01 0.78 1.41
N SER A 82 -15.12 1.49 1.69
CA SER A 82 -15.12 2.95 1.77
C SER A 82 -14.22 3.44 2.91
N SER A 83 -13.53 4.55 2.65
CA SER A 83 -12.82 5.30 3.67
C SER A 83 -13.57 6.58 3.98
N GLN A 84 -13.58 6.99 5.24
CA GLN A 84 -14.06 8.31 5.64
C GLN A 84 -13.42 9.40 4.75
N GLY A 85 -14.23 10.38 4.36
CA GLY A 85 -13.88 11.42 3.40
C GLY A 85 -12.53 12.09 3.67
N ARG A 86 -11.94 12.68 2.62
CA ARG A 86 -10.57 13.26 2.54
C ARG A 86 -10.24 14.36 3.56
N VAL A 87 -11.07 14.60 4.56
CA VAL A 87 -10.90 15.60 5.60
C VAL A 87 -10.08 14.98 6.74
N GLY A 88 -8.76 14.96 6.59
CA GLY A 88 -7.81 14.49 7.61
C GLY A 88 -6.41 14.21 7.06
N ILE A 89 -5.40 14.20 7.94
CA ILE A 89 -4.00 13.87 7.58
C ILE A 89 -3.84 12.38 7.23
N VAL A 90 -4.69 11.52 7.81
CA VAL A 90 -4.64 10.06 7.66
C VAL A 90 -5.92 9.54 7.03
N ARG A 91 -5.80 8.50 6.20
CA ARG A 91 -6.96 7.75 5.72
C ARG A 91 -7.48 6.84 6.83
N LYS A 92 -8.79 6.90 7.09
CA LYS A 92 -9.46 6.07 8.08
C LYS A 92 -10.59 5.29 7.41
N ALA A 93 -10.76 4.03 7.80
CA ALA A 93 -11.96 3.29 7.47
C ALA A 93 -13.18 3.88 8.19
N ASP A 94 -14.37 3.64 7.65
CA ASP A 94 -15.60 3.84 8.43
C ASP A 94 -15.61 2.90 9.65
N PRO A 95 -16.27 3.25 10.76
CA PRO A 95 -16.35 2.37 11.92
C PRO A 95 -16.96 1.01 11.55
N TYR A 96 -16.33 -0.08 11.98
CA TYR A 96 -16.77 -1.45 11.71
C TYR A 96 -16.56 -2.34 12.93
N HIS A 97 -17.29 -3.46 12.99
CA HIS A 97 -17.11 -4.49 14.00
C HIS A 97 -16.44 -5.73 13.42
N ILE A 98 -15.63 -6.40 14.26
CA ILE A 98 -14.97 -7.66 13.94
C ILE A 98 -15.19 -8.61 15.10
N VAL A 99 -15.51 -9.86 14.77
CA VAL A 99 -15.65 -10.95 15.73
C VAL A 99 -14.35 -11.74 15.75
N PHE A 100 -13.78 -11.89 16.95
CA PHE A 100 -12.62 -12.72 17.20
C PHE A 100 -13.07 -13.97 17.96
N SER A 101 -12.82 -15.15 17.38
CA SER A 101 -13.08 -16.46 18.00
C SER A 101 -11.76 -17.20 18.18
N ARG A 102 -11.66 -18.08 19.18
CA ARG A 102 -10.44 -18.81 19.51
C ARG A 102 -10.59 -20.31 19.22
#